data_AF-A2FRT2-F1
#
_entry.id   AF-A2FRT2-F1
#
_cell.length_a   1.000
_cell.length_b   1.000
_cell.length_c   1.000
_cell.angle_alpha   90.00
_cell.angle_beta   90.00
_cell.angle_gamma   90.00
#
_symmetry.space_group_name_H-M   'P 1'
#
loop_
_entity.id
_entity.type
_entity.pdbx_description
1 polymer ?
#
loop_
_entity_poly.entity_id
_entity_poly.type
_entity_poly.pdbx_seq_one_letter_code
_entity_poly.pdbx_strand_id
1 'polypeptide(L)'
;MLRRKKKFIRRINRLTVDVLKGSTFSPTTWNDIHPGDIIRLKNGDVAPADLIVLKASNSMQCTIDFYLIDGSSQLAPRYDPTLLDIKFDGSNPTMRINLTNIKREFVSGAANIKSFLQSHFVFSADLTYEDKTVQITNK
;
A
#
# COMPACT_ATOMS: atom_id res chain seq x y z
N MET A 1 6.00 -33.26 -3.59
CA MET A 1 5.30 -32.08 -3.02
C MET A 1 5.87 -30.73 -3.49
N LEU A 2 7.21 -30.56 -3.54
CA LEU A 2 7.89 -29.29 -3.91
C LEU A 2 7.54 -28.68 -5.29
N ARG A 3 7.25 -29.51 -6.31
CA ARG A 3 6.95 -29.03 -7.68
C ARG A 3 5.62 -28.27 -7.77
N ARG A 4 4.59 -28.69 -7.01
CA ARG A 4 3.29 -28.00 -6.96
C ARG A 4 3.40 -26.63 -6.28
N LYS A 5 4.12 -26.55 -5.15
CA LYS A 5 4.42 -25.29 -4.45
C LYS A 5 5.16 -24.29 -5.36
N LYS A 6 6.21 -24.74 -6.06
CA LYS A 6 6.96 -23.88 -7.01
C LYS A 6 6.08 -23.35 -8.15
N LYS A 7 5.19 -24.19 -8.72
CA LYS A 7 4.25 -23.75 -9.76
C LYS A 7 3.26 -22.70 -9.23
N PHE A 8 2.78 -22.89 -8.00
CA PHE A 8 1.86 -21.95 -7.36
C PHE A 8 2.53 -20.59 -7.09
N ILE A 9 3.72 -20.57 -6.47
CA ILE A 9 4.49 -19.33 -6.21
C ILE A 9 4.73 -18.58 -7.52
N ARG A 10 5.19 -19.26 -8.57
CA ARG A 10 5.40 -18.63 -9.89
C ARG A 10 4.13 -18.03 -10.47
N ARG A 11 2.96 -18.59 -10.18
CA ARG A 11 1.68 -18.05 -10.65
C ARG A 11 1.33 -16.77 -9.90
N ILE A 12 1.50 -16.75 -8.57
CA ILE A 12 1.25 -15.57 -7.74
C ILE A 12 2.20 -14.42 -8.15
N ASN A 13 3.50 -14.71 -8.31
CA ASN A 13 4.48 -13.71 -8.71
C ASN A 13 4.24 -13.11 -10.11
N ARG A 14 3.43 -13.76 -10.95
CA ARG A 14 3.06 -13.30 -12.29
C ARG A 14 1.74 -12.53 -12.33
N LEU A 15 1.03 -12.43 -11.20
CA LEU A 15 -0.11 -11.52 -11.11
C LEU A 15 0.39 -10.10 -11.35
N THR A 16 -0.48 -9.25 -11.90
CA THR A 16 -0.13 -7.87 -12.28
C THR A 16 -0.97 -6.88 -11.51
N VAL A 17 -0.40 -5.71 -11.26
CA VAL A 17 -1.10 -4.55 -10.72
C VAL A 17 -0.67 -3.30 -11.49
N ASP A 18 -1.56 -2.32 -11.58
CA ASP A 18 -1.27 -1.05 -12.22
C ASP A 18 -0.42 -0.19 -11.28
N VAL A 19 0.83 0.11 -11.66
CA VAL A 19 1.75 0.99 -10.92
C VAL A 19 1.86 2.34 -11.64
N LEU A 20 1.80 3.44 -10.89
CA LEU A 20 2.00 4.79 -11.40
C LEU A 20 3.49 5.00 -11.73
N LYS A 21 3.78 5.21 -13.01
CA LYS A 21 5.11 5.56 -13.53
C LYS A 21 5.02 6.91 -14.22
N GLY A 22 5.65 7.92 -13.63
CA GLY A 22 5.49 9.31 -14.05
C GLY A 22 4.03 9.75 -13.88
N SER A 23 3.33 10.00 -14.98
CA SER A 23 1.91 10.42 -15.00
C SER A 23 0.94 9.32 -15.45
N THR A 24 1.43 8.10 -15.68
CA THR A 24 0.60 7.02 -16.26
C THR A 24 0.64 5.75 -15.43
N PHE A 25 -0.49 5.03 -15.39
CA PHE A 25 -0.55 3.72 -14.77
C PHE A 25 -0.14 2.65 -15.78
N SER A 26 0.83 1.81 -15.40
CA SER A 26 1.36 0.74 -16.23
C SER A 26 1.31 -0.60 -15.50
N PRO A 27 0.93 -1.70 -16.16
CA PRO A 27 0.89 -3.01 -15.55
C PRO A 27 2.31 -3.46 -15.15
N THR A 28 2.47 -3.88 -13.90
CA THR A 28 3.73 -4.39 -13.34
C THR A 28 3.44 -5.68 -12.58
N THR A 29 4.37 -6.64 -12.63
CA THR A 29 4.15 -7.92 -11.94
C THR A 29 4.32 -7.76 -10.43
N TRP A 30 3.64 -8.59 -9.64
CA TRP A 30 3.80 -8.60 -8.18
C TRP A 30 5.23 -8.93 -7.73
N ASN A 31 6.03 -9.52 -8.61
CA ASN A 31 7.45 -9.77 -8.34
C ASN A 31 8.31 -8.51 -8.46
N ASP A 32 7.83 -7.49 -9.17
CA ASP A 32 8.59 -6.31 -9.55
C ASP A 32 8.08 -5.02 -8.86
N ILE A 33 7.08 -5.13 -7.97
CA ILE A 33 6.64 -4.02 -7.13
C ILE A 33 7.60 -3.81 -5.95
N HIS A 34 7.80 -2.56 -5.56
CA HIS A 34 8.69 -2.17 -4.48
C HIS A 34 7.99 -1.25 -3.47
N PRO A 35 8.44 -1.22 -2.20
CA PRO A 35 7.94 -0.24 -1.24
C PRO A 35 8.10 1.20 -1.76
N GLY A 36 7.02 1.98 -1.70
CA GLY A 36 6.96 3.34 -2.26
C GLY A 36 6.25 3.44 -3.61
N ASP A 37 5.99 2.31 -4.29
CA ASP A 37 5.21 2.30 -5.52
C ASP A 37 3.75 2.70 -5.23
N ILE A 38 3.26 3.67 -5.99
CA ILE A 38 1.84 4.04 -5.98
C ILE A 38 1.11 3.10 -6.94
N ILE A 39 0.18 2.31 -6.41
CA ILE A 39 -0.58 1.34 -7.18
C ILE A 39 -2.06 1.66 -7.23
N ARG A 40 -2.74 1.20 -8.28
CA ARG A 40 -4.18 1.29 -8.44
C ARG A 40 -4.79 -0.09 -8.41
N LEU A 41 -5.74 -0.28 -7.50
CA LEU A 41 -6.59 -1.48 -7.41
C LEU A 41 -7.98 -1.17 -7.96
N LYS A 42 -8.59 -2.16 -8.60
CA LYS A 42 -9.97 -2.16 -9.09
C LYS A 42 -10.82 -3.05 -8.19
N ASN A 43 -12.14 -2.94 -8.34
CA ASN A 43 -13.06 -3.79 -7.59
C ASN A 43 -12.81 -5.27 -7.90
N GLY A 44 -12.66 -6.09 -6.86
CA GLY A 44 -12.34 -7.51 -6.97
C GLY A 44 -10.84 -7.83 -7.07
N ASP A 45 -9.96 -6.83 -7.13
CA ASP A 45 -8.52 -7.07 -7.09
C ASP A 45 -8.07 -7.51 -5.69
N VAL A 46 -7.05 -8.37 -5.66
CA VAL A 46 -6.38 -8.78 -4.43
C VAL A 46 -5.21 -7.86 -4.17
N ALA A 47 -5.07 -7.37 -2.94
CA ALA A 47 -3.94 -6.55 -2.55
C ALA A 47 -2.63 -7.36 -2.66
N PRO A 48 -1.60 -6.85 -3.39
CA PRO A 48 -0.33 -7.56 -3.58
C PRO A 48 0.60 -7.51 -2.37
N ALA A 49 0.37 -6.57 -1.46
CA ALA A 49 1.16 -6.28 -0.28
C ALA A 49 0.27 -5.56 0.74
N ASP A 50 0.84 -5.18 1.89
CA ASP A 50 0.21 -4.25 2.82
C ASP A 50 0.25 -2.83 2.25
N LEU A 51 -0.90 -2.16 2.20
CA LEU A 51 -1.08 -0.89 1.50
C LEU A 51 -1.60 0.21 2.41
N ILE A 52 -1.23 1.44 2.07
CA ILE A 52 -1.85 2.66 2.62
C ILE A 52 -2.82 3.19 1.57
N VAL A 53 -4.09 3.37 1.95
CA VAL A 53 -5.12 3.91 1.05
C VAL A 53 -4.94 5.42 0.92
N LEU A 54 -4.60 5.89 -0.27
CA LEU A 54 -4.44 7.32 -0.56
C LEU A 54 -5.75 7.96 -1.05
N LYS A 55 -6.46 7.27 -1.94
CA LYS A 55 -7.70 7.76 -2.52
C LYS A 55 -8.61 6.61 -2.94
N ALA A 56 -9.91 6.77 -2.69
CA ALA A 56 -10.96 5.91 -3.24
C ALA A 56 -11.67 6.63 -4.40
N SER A 57 -12.18 5.85 -5.37
CA SER A 57 -12.98 6.40 -6.48
C SER A 57 -14.29 7.02 -5.99
N ASN A 58 -14.85 6.46 -4.93
CA ASN A 58 -16.04 6.95 -4.28
C ASN A 58 -15.59 7.92 -3.18
N SER A 59 -16.23 9.09 -3.12
CA SER A 59 -15.77 10.27 -2.39
C SER A 59 -15.59 10.14 -0.87
N MET A 60 -15.73 8.95 -0.29
CA MET A 60 -15.62 8.75 1.16
C MET A 60 -15.01 7.42 1.62
N GLN A 61 -15.15 6.30 0.90
CA GLN A 61 -14.61 5.01 1.38
C GLN A 61 -14.45 3.96 0.29
N CYS A 62 -13.48 3.07 0.49
CA CYS A 62 -13.41 1.76 -0.14
C CYS A 62 -13.71 0.67 0.89
N THR A 63 -14.11 -0.50 0.41
CA THR A 63 -14.50 -1.61 1.28
C THR A 63 -13.58 -2.79 1.00
N ILE A 64 -13.05 -3.41 2.05
CA ILE A 64 -12.09 -4.51 1.96
C ILE A 64 -12.71 -5.78 2.54
N ASP A 65 -12.51 -6.88 1.82
CA ASP A 65 -12.82 -8.24 2.26
C ASP A 65 -11.57 -8.86 2.92
N PHE A 66 -11.76 -9.43 4.11
CA PHE A 66 -10.71 -10.08 4.90
C PHE A 66 -10.77 -11.61 4.81
N TYR A 67 -11.66 -12.18 4.01
CA TYR A 67 -11.85 -13.63 3.86
C TYR A 67 -10.56 -14.40 3.62
N LEU A 68 -9.62 -13.86 2.84
CA LEU A 68 -8.32 -14.50 2.57
C LEU A 68 -7.36 -14.51 3.78
N ILE A 69 -7.57 -13.62 4.75
CA ILE A 69 -6.72 -13.45 5.93
C ILE A 69 -7.28 -14.25 7.11
N ASP A 70 -8.58 -14.14 7.38
CA ASP A 70 -9.20 -14.70 8.59
C ASP A 70 -10.45 -15.56 8.32
N GLY A 71 -10.90 -15.67 7.06
CA GLY A 71 -12.10 -16.40 6.68
C GLY A 71 -13.41 -15.69 7.05
N SER A 72 -13.36 -14.45 7.53
CA SER A 72 -14.55 -13.66 7.79
C SER A 72 -15.24 -13.25 6.49
N SER A 73 -16.57 -13.18 6.51
CA SER A 73 -17.39 -12.66 5.40
C SER A 73 -17.71 -11.18 5.57
N GLN A 74 -17.22 -10.57 6.65
CA GLN A 74 -17.53 -9.20 6.99
C GLN A 74 -16.61 -8.25 6.22
N LEU A 75 -17.24 -7.30 5.55
CA LEU A 75 -16.57 -6.23 4.86
C LEU A 75 -16.18 -5.11 5.84
N ALA A 76 -14.91 -4.70 5.84
CA ALA A 76 -14.47 -3.55 6.63
C ALA A 76 -14.29 -2.32 5.74
N PRO A 77 -14.90 -1.17 6.10
CA PRO A 77 -14.66 0.07 5.39
C PRO A 77 -13.24 0.58 5.69
N ARG A 78 -12.63 1.19 4.68
CA ARG A 78 -11.42 1.98 4.76
C ARG A 78 -11.71 3.33 4.13
N TYR A 79 -11.41 4.38 4.86
CA TYR A 79 -11.64 5.75 4.45
C TYR A 79 -10.36 6.26 3.80
N ASP A 80 -10.50 7.05 2.73
CA ASP A 80 -9.40 7.93 2.37
C ASP A 80 -9.16 8.89 3.54
N PRO A 81 -7.90 9.20 3.88
CA PRO A 81 -7.64 10.20 4.91
C PRO A 81 -8.38 11.49 4.53
N THR A 82 -9.16 12.05 5.45
CA THR A 82 -9.96 13.26 5.19
C THR A 82 -9.01 14.42 4.87
N LEU A 83 -8.86 14.73 3.59
CA LEU A 83 -8.05 15.81 3.04
C LEU A 83 -8.69 17.19 3.26
N LEU A 84 -9.17 17.49 4.48
CA LEU A 84 -9.74 18.81 4.80
C LEU A 84 -8.73 19.96 4.72
N ASP A 85 -7.47 19.68 4.37
CA ASP A 85 -6.42 20.67 4.17
C ASP A 85 -5.79 20.65 2.77
N ILE A 86 -6.43 19.96 1.80
CA ILE A 86 -6.09 20.04 0.37
C ILE A 86 -7.36 20.30 -0.44
N LYS A 87 -7.61 21.57 -0.75
CA LYS A 87 -8.70 21.97 -1.65
C LYS A 87 -8.22 21.86 -3.10
N PHE A 88 -8.83 20.97 -3.86
CA PHE A 88 -8.58 20.84 -5.30
C PHE A 88 -9.61 21.65 -6.08
N ASP A 89 -9.16 22.73 -6.72
CA ASP A 89 -9.99 23.51 -7.64
C ASP A 89 -9.88 22.93 -9.06
N GLY A 90 -10.74 21.95 -9.35
CA GLY A 90 -11.26 21.65 -10.69
C GLY A 90 -10.30 21.24 -11.81
N SER A 91 -8.98 21.13 -11.60
CA SER A 91 -8.00 20.85 -12.65
C SER A 91 -7.18 19.59 -12.36
N ASN A 92 -6.94 18.79 -13.41
CA ASN A 92 -6.23 17.51 -13.38
C ASN A 92 -4.93 17.55 -12.53
N PRO A 93 -4.56 16.44 -11.86
CA PRO A 93 -3.49 16.43 -10.87
C PRO A 93 -2.14 16.56 -11.57
N THR A 94 -1.69 17.81 -11.74
CA THR A 94 -0.30 18.14 -12.08
C THR A 94 0.51 18.51 -10.84
N MET A 95 -0.03 18.24 -9.64
CA MET A 95 0.69 18.49 -8.40
C MET A 95 1.69 17.37 -8.12
N ARG A 96 2.97 17.74 -8.06
CA ARG A 96 4.06 16.84 -7.66
C ARG A 96 3.96 16.61 -6.16
N ILE A 97 3.48 15.43 -5.78
CA ILE A 97 3.61 14.92 -4.42
C ILE A 97 5.07 14.50 -4.24
N ASN A 98 5.77 15.12 -3.28
CA ASN A 98 7.16 14.79 -3.00
C ASN A 98 7.24 13.99 -1.70
N LEU A 99 7.59 12.71 -1.81
CA LEU A 99 7.97 11.91 -0.67
C LEU A 99 9.47 12.07 -0.42
N THR A 100 9.82 12.66 0.72
CA THR A 100 11.20 12.85 1.15
C THR A 100 11.45 12.09 2.46
N ASN A 101 12.73 11.96 2.85
CA ASN A 101 13.12 11.30 4.12
C ASN A 101 12.52 9.91 4.33
N ILE A 102 12.34 9.16 3.24
CA ILE A 102 11.81 7.79 3.30
C ILE A 102 12.81 6.94 4.10
N LYS A 103 12.38 6.46 5.26
CA LYS A 103 13.17 5.62 6.16
C LYS A 103 12.46 4.31 6.38
N ARG A 104 13.28 3.25 6.40
CA ARG A 104 12.88 1.90 6.75
C ARG A 104 13.79 1.43 7.87
N GLU A 105 13.23 1.24 9.05
CA GLU A 105 13.97 0.76 10.21
C GLU A 105 13.50 -0.64 10.56
N PHE A 106 14.45 -1.57 10.71
CA PHE A 106 14.16 -2.88 11.25
C PHE A 106 14.18 -2.79 12.77
N VAL A 107 13.01 -2.87 13.38
CA VAL A 107 12.89 -2.88 14.83
C VAL A 107 12.98 -4.34 15.27
N SER A 108 14.14 -4.75 15.79
CA SER A 108 14.29 -6.08 16.41
C SER A 108 13.68 -6.07 17.80
N GLY A 109 12.68 -6.92 18.04
CA GLY A 109 12.17 -7.14 19.39
C GLY A 109 13.27 -7.71 20.31
N ALA A 110 13.24 -7.37 21.59
CA ALA A 110 14.19 -7.90 22.57
C ALA A 110 14.15 -9.44 22.54
N ALA A 111 15.33 -10.07 22.51
CA ALA A 111 15.48 -11.52 22.45
C ALA A 111 14.88 -12.15 23.71
N ASN A 112 13.63 -12.63 23.61
CA ASN A 112 12.99 -13.44 24.61
C ASN A 112 12.46 -14.67 23.89
N ILE A 113 12.53 -15.84 24.52
CA ILE A 113 12.25 -17.14 23.88
C ILE A 113 10.80 -17.25 23.34
N LYS A 114 9.94 -16.26 23.66
CA LYS A 114 8.56 -16.10 23.14
C LYS A 114 8.37 -14.99 22.08
N SER A 115 9.41 -14.24 21.67
CA SER A 115 9.29 -12.99 20.90
C SER A 115 9.66 -13.06 19.41
N PHE A 116 9.70 -14.25 18.80
CA PHE A 116 10.01 -14.45 17.36
C PHE A 116 9.07 -13.71 16.38
N LEU A 117 8.00 -13.05 16.88
CA LEU A 117 7.04 -12.25 16.12
C LEU A 117 7.10 -10.73 16.41
N GLN A 118 8.02 -10.25 17.27
CA GLN A 118 8.09 -8.83 17.62
C GLN A 118 8.94 -7.99 16.66
N SER A 119 9.71 -8.63 15.78
CA SER A 119 10.50 -7.91 14.78
C SER A 119 9.63 -7.47 13.61
N HIS A 120 9.55 -6.16 13.37
CA HIS A 120 8.80 -5.60 12.25
C HIS A 120 9.57 -4.46 11.60
N PHE A 121 9.21 -4.14 10.36
CA PHE A 121 9.73 -2.96 9.68
C PHE A 121 8.84 -1.77 9.96
N VAL A 122 9.43 -0.70 10.49
CA VAL A 122 8.78 0.61 10.59
C VAL A 122 9.17 1.40 9.36
N PHE A 123 8.16 1.84 8.63
CA PHE A 123 8.24 2.76 7.52
C PHE A 123 7.88 4.15 8.02
N SER A 124 8.68 5.14 7.68
CA SER A 124 8.35 6.56 7.85
C SER A 124 8.74 7.34 6.60
N ALA A 125 7.96 8.38 6.26
CA ALA A 125 8.30 9.29 5.18
C ALA A 125 7.66 10.66 5.40
N ASP A 126 8.24 11.66 4.74
CA ASP A 126 7.78 13.03 4.76
C ASP A 126 7.02 13.28 3.45
N LEU A 127 5.71 13.41 3.54
CA LEU A 127 4.84 13.73 2.43
C LEU A 127 4.75 15.27 2.30
N THR A 128 5.44 15.84 1.31
CA THR A 128 5.40 17.27 1.01
C THR A 128 4.43 17.58 -0.13
N TYR A 129 3.53 18.55 0.10
CA TYR A 129 2.59 19.08 -0.88
C TYR A 129 2.39 20.59 -0.65
N GLU A 130 2.39 21.43 -1.70
CA GLU A 130 2.16 22.89 -1.61
C GLU A 130 2.85 23.56 -0.40
N ASP A 131 4.14 23.27 -0.21
CA ASP A 131 4.98 23.76 0.90
C ASP A 131 4.64 23.24 2.32
N LYS A 132 3.66 22.34 2.46
CA LYS A 132 3.34 21.62 3.70
C LYS A 132 4.01 20.25 3.71
N THR A 133 4.55 19.83 4.86
CA THR A 133 5.19 18.51 5.02
C THR A 133 4.53 17.73 6.15
N VAL A 134 4.06 16.52 5.86
CA VAL A 134 3.37 15.63 6.81
C VAL A 134 4.16 14.34 6.99
N GLN A 135 4.39 13.94 8.24
CA GLN A 135 5.01 12.66 8.57
C GLN A 135 4.00 11.51 8.43
N ILE A 136 4.29 10.55 7.56
CA ILE A 136 3.54 9.29 7.44
C ILE A 136 4.35 8.15 8.05
N THR A 137 3.72 7.31 8.85
CA THR A 137 4.36 6.14 9.47
C THR A 137 3.38 4.97 9.52
N ASN A 138 3.87 3.74 9.39
CA ASN A 138 3.06 2.52 9.50
C ASN A 138 2.92 1.99 10.94
N LYS A 139 2.93 2.89 11.94
CA LYS A 139 2.94 2.54 13.37
C LYS A 139 1.64 1.88 13.82
#